data_AF-A0A9W8B9R7-F1
#
_entry.id   AF-A0A9W8B9R7-F1
#
_cell.length_a   1.000
_cell.length_b   1.000
_cell.length_c   1.000
_cell.angle_alpha   90.00
_cell.angle_beta   90.00
_cell.angle_gamma   90.00
#
_symmetry.space_group_name_H-M   'P 1'
#
loop_
_entity.id
_entity.type
_entity.pdbx_description
1 polymer ?
#
loop_
_entity_poly.entity_id
_entity_poly.type
_entity_poly.pdbx_seq_one_letter_code
_entity_poly.pdbx_strand_id
1 'polypeptide(L)'
;MNNLTFGVPATEDGGSRQEGWGYYETIAGGHGAGPTWRGQSGVHTHMTNTRITDPEILERRYPVILHQFSLRESTGGAGRFAGGDGCLRDIEFLEAMSVSLLTERRVFSPPGLAGGSHGARGVNLWRRKLSDADDDFRELNLGSKNTVFVSPGDHIVVMTPGGGGYGRPQ
;
A
#
# COMPACT_ATOMS: atom_id res chain seq x y z
N MET A 1 -3.88 0.88 9.15
CA MET A 1 -3.47 2.13 8.49
C MET A 1 -2.48 1.78 7.38
N ASN A 2 -2.59 2.39 6.20
CA ASN A 2 -1.65 2.21 5.09
C ASN A 2 -1.42 3.58 4.42
N ASN A 3 -0.44 4.33 4.91
CA ASN A 3 -0.13 5.64 4.33
C ASN A 3 1.12 5.52 3.49
N LEU A 4 1.05 6.11 2.29
CA LEU A 4 2.16 6.28 1.37
C LEU A 4 2.39 7.77 1.19
N THR A 5 3.65 8.19 1.25
CA THR A 5 4.04 9.56 0.97
C THR A 5 5.27 9.54 0.10
N PHE A 6 5.34 10.41 -0.89
CA PHE A 6 6.56 10.60 -1.65
C PHE A 6 6.70 12.04 -2.10
N GLY A 7 7.93 12.45 -2.40
CA GLY A 7 8.19 13.78 -2.88
C GLY A 7 9.65 14.19 -2.78
N VAL A 8 9.88 15.41 -3.24
CA VAL A 8 11.20 16.04 -3.32
C VAL A 8 11.23 17.20 -2.31
N PRO A 9 12.23 17.26 -1.42
CA PRO A 9 12.36 18.38 -0.49
C PRO A 9 12.67 19.69 -1.24
N ALA A 10 12.35 20.82 -0.63
CA ALA A 10 12.81 22.11 -1.13
C ALA A 10 14.34 22.18 -1.07
N THR A 11 14.94 22.80 -2.08
CA THR A 11 16.39 23.00 -2.18
C THR A 11 16.72 24.49 -2.23
N GLU A 12 17.85 24.86 -1.64
CA GLU A 12 18.39 26.22 -1.70
C GLU A 12 19.80 26.12 -2.29
N ASP A 13 19.98 26.69 -3.49
CA ASP A 13 21.27 26.74 -4.18
C ASP A 13 21.56 28.19 -4.57
N GLY A 14 22.71 28.71 -4.10
CA GLY A 14 23.23 30.02 -4.50
C GLY A 14 22.32 31.22 -4.23
N GLY A 15 21.41 31.13 -3.25
CA GLY A 15 20.44 32.20 -2.93
C GLY A 15 19.12 32.13 -3.71
N SER A 16 18.94 31.12 -4.55
CA SER A 16 17.65 30.78 -5.18
C SER A 16 17.04 29.55 -4.51
N ARG A 17 15.77 29.66 -4.11
CA ARG A 17 15.00 28.57 -3.49
C ARG A 17 14.11 27.91 -4.53
N GLN A 18 14.26 26.61 -4.73
CA GLN A 18 13.30 25.80 -5.47
C GLN A 18 12.34 25.16 -4.48
N GLU A 19 11.04 25.35 -4.68
CA GLU A 19 10.02 24.72 -3.85
C GLU A 19 9.98 23.21 -4.11
N GLY A 20 9.97 22.45 -3.02
CA GLY A 20 9.69 21.02 -3.08
C GLY A 20 8.19 20.74 -3.19
N TRP A 21 7.86 19.48 -3.34
CA TRP A 21 6.46 19.03 -3.40
C TRP A 21 6.31 17.68 -2.71
N GLY A 22 5.08 17.37 -2.31
CA GLY A 22 4.75 16.12 -1.65
C GLY A 22 3.41 15.58 -2.11
N TYR A 23 3.35 14.26 -2.19
CA TYR A 23 2.13 13.49 -2.36
C TYR A 23 1.89 12.67 -1.09
N TYR A 24 0.64 12.63 -0.64
CA TYR A 24 0.22 11.82 0.50
C TYR A 24 -1.07 11.08 0.15
N GLU A 25 -1.10 9.78 0.45
CA GLU A 25 -2.28 8.97 0.22
C GLU A 25 -2.48 7.90 1.29
N THR A 26 -3.75 7.60 1.53
CA THR A 26 -4.22 6.48 2.32
C THR A 26 -4.74 5.37 1.41
N ILE A 27 -4.16 4.18 1.53
CA ILE A 27 -4.54 3.03 0.69
C ILE A 27 -5.55 2.17 1.44
N ALA A 28 -6.64 1.83 0.75
CA ALA A 28 -7.71 0.98 1.25
C ALA A 28 -7.23 -0.45 1.59
N GLY A 29 -8.02 -1.22 2.32
CA GLY A 29 -7.70 -2.60 2.63
C GLY A 29 -8.90 -3.43 3.05
N GLY A 30 -8.65 -4.62 3.60
CA GLY A 30 -9.70 -5.53 4.00
C GLY A 30 -10.36 -5.14 5.33
N HIS A 31 -11.69 -5.08 5.34
CA HIS A 31 -12.47 -4.93 6.57
C HIS A 31 -12.68 -6.27 7.28
N GLY A 32 -12.66 -6.28 8.61
CA GLY A 32 -12.96 -7.47 9.40
C GLY A 32 -14.43 -7.88 9.31
N ALA A 33 -14.67 -9.19 9.29
CA ALA A 33 -16.01 -9.74 9.44
C ALA A 33 -16.50 -9.67 10.88
N GLY A 34 -17.80 -9.82 11.07
CA GLY A 34 -18.43 -9.82 12.39
C GLY A 34 -19.54 -10.86 12.53
N PRO A 35 -20.27 -10.85 13.65
CA PRO A 35 -21.29 -11.85 13.96
C PRO A 35 -22.43 -11.94 12.94
N THR A 36 -22.65 -10.88 12.16
CA THR A 36 -23.77 -10.80 11.20
C THR A 36 -23.37 -10.26 9.82
N TRP A 37 -22.08 -9.98 9.57
CA TRP A 37 -21.62 -9.38 8.31
C TRP A 37 -20.31 -9.99 7.82
N ARG A 38 -20.16 -10.02 6.49
CA ARG A 38 -18.89 -10.29 5.81
C ARG A 38 -18.04 -9.02 5.78
N GLY A 39 -16.73 -9.20 5.82
CA GLY A 39 -15.79 -8.11 5.62
C GLY A 39 -15.85 -7.59 4.19
N GLN A 40 -15.80 -6.28 4.04
CA GLN A 40 -15.76 -5.60 2.75
C GLN A 40 -14.30 -5.48 2.26
N SER A 41 -14.07 -5.80 0.98
CA SER A 41 -12.76 -5.71 0.35
C SER A 41 -12.45 -4.28 -0.10
N GLY A 42 -11.18 -3.88 -0.02
CA GLY A 42 -10.68 -2.63 -0.59
C GLY A 42 -11.39 -1.37 -0.11
N VAL A 43 -11.75 -1.30 1.18
CA VAL A 43 -12.39 -0.12 1.77
C VAL A 43 -11.52 0.53 2.84
N HIS A 44 -11.69 1.85 3.00
CA HIS A 44 -11.09 2.59 4.10
C HIS A 44 -11.89 2.33 5.39
N THR A 45 -11.30 1.58 6.33
CA THR A 45 -11.97 1.17 7.58
C THR A 45 -11.49 1.93 8.82
N HIS A 46 -10.32 2.57 8.73
CA HIS A 46 -9.69 3.30 9.84
C HIS A 46 -9.35 4.75 9.50
N MET A 47 -9.45 5.13 8.22
CA MET A 47 -9.27 6.49 7.73
C MET A 47 -10.36 6.78 6.71
N THR A 48 -11.58 6.89 7.22
CA THR A 48 -12.85 6.71 6.49
C THR A 48 -13.33 7.95 5.73
N ASN A 49 -12.57 9.06 5.75
CA ASN A 49 -12.96 10.32 5.09
C ASN A 49 -12.01 10.73 3.95
N THR A 50 -11.30 9.77 3.37
CA THR A 50 -10.37 10.00 2.26
C THR A 50 -10.80 9.17 1.06
N ARG A 51 -10.80 9.77 -0.14
CA ARG A 51 -10.89 9.04 -1.39
C ARG A 51 -9.50 8.76 -1.91
N ILE A 52 -9.36 7.67 -2.65
CA ILE A 52 -8.19 7.41 -3.48
C ILE A 52 -8.00 8.55 -4.48
N THR A 53 -6.76 8.81 -4.87
CA THR A 53 -6.50 9.71 -6.01
C THR A 53 -6.76 8.94 -7.28
N ASP A 54 -7.50 9.53 -8.22
CA ASP A 54 -7.72 8.93 -9.54
C ASP A 54 -6.36 8.66 -10.21
N PRO A 55 -6.12 7.47 -10.79
CA PRO A 55 -4.87 7.13 -11.46
C PRO A 55 -4.42 8.19 -12.47
N GLU A 56 -5.33 8.70 -13.29
CA GLU A 56 -5.01 9.69 -14.32
C GLU A 56 -4.56 11.03 -13.72
N ILE A 57 -5.08 11.39 -12.54
CA ILE A 57 -4.68 12.60 -11.82
C ILE A 57 -3.34 12.40 -11.13
N LEU A 58 -3.08 11.20 -10.59
CA LEU A 58 -1.80 10.84 -9.99
C LEU A 58 -0.67 10.96 -11.03
N GLU A 59 -0.80 10.25 -12.16
CA GLU A 59 0.22 10.19 -13.20
C GLU A 59 0.41 11.52 -13.93
N ARG A 60 -0.65 12.34 -14.03
CA ARG A 60 -0.55 13.68 -14.63
C ARG A 60 0.17 14.68 -13.74
N ARG A 61 0.05 14.56 -12.42
CA ARG A 61 0.58 15.55 -11.47
C ARG A 61 1.95 15.21 -10.92
N TYR A 62 2.31 13.93 -10.90
CA TYR A 62 3.51 13.44 -10.26
C TYR A 62 4.29 12.54 -11.23
N PRO A 63 5.63 12.53 -11.16
CA PRO A 63 6.48 11.73 -12.05
C PRO A 63 6.48 10.25 -11.61
N VAL A 64 5.32 9.60 -11.74
CA VAL A 64 5.08 8.20 -11.38
C VAL A 64 4.12 7.54 -12.38
N ILE A 65 4.19 6.21 -12.48
CA ILE A 65 3.23 5.39 -13.25
C ILE A 65 2.60 4.37 -12.31
N LEU A 66 1.27 4.25 -12.35
CA LEU A 66 0.53 3.25 -11.57
C LEU A 66 0.30 1.99 -12.43
N HIS A 67 1.18 1.01 -12.28
CA HIS A 67 1.09 -0.25 -13.04
C HIS A 67 -0.07 -1.14 -12.60
N GLN A 68 -0.37 -1.14 -11.30
CA GLN A 68 -1.43 -1.97 -10.77
C GLN A 68 -2.14 -1.29 -9.62
N PHE A 69 -3.47 -1.30 -9.67
CA PHE A 69 -4.31 -1.06 -8.51
C PHE A 69 -5.51 -2.01 -8.52
N SER A 70 -5.46 -3.02 -7.67
CA SER A 70 -6.43 -4.12 -7.66
C SER A 70 -6.75 -4.58 -6.25
N LEU A 71 -7.79 -5.40 -6.12
CA LEU A 71 -7.97 -6.21 -4.92
C LEU A 71 -6.86 -7.26 -4.83
N ARG A 72 -6.37 -7.46 -3.61
CA ARG A 72 -5.40 -8.52 -3.30
C ARG A 72 -6.18 -9.75 -2.87
N GLU A 73 -6.56 -10.56 -3.86
CA GLU A 73 -7.47 -11.69 -3.69
C GLU A 73 -7.00 -12.68 -2.61
N SER A 74 -7.97 -13.33 -1.95
CA SER A 74 -7.73 -14.40 -0.98
C SER A 74 -6.86 -13.97 0.21
N THR A 75 -6.95 -12.71 0.62
CA THR A 75 -6.27 -12.17 1.80
C THR A 75 -7.19 -12.01 2.99
N GLY A 76 -8.50 -11.99 2.78
CA GLY A 76 -9.50 -12.05 3.84
C GLY A 76 -9.40 -13.37 4.62
N GLY A 77 -9.47 -13.28 5.94
CA GLY A 77 -9.50 -14.45 6.81
C GLY A 77 -10.79 -15.24 6.61
N ALA A 78 -10.68 -16.56 6.48
CA ALA A 78 -11.82 -17.46 6.38
C ALA A 78 -12.66 -17.48 7.67
N GLY A 79 -13.95 -17.76 7.53
CA GLY A 79 -14.87 -17.93 8.66
C GLY A 79 -16.29 -18.14 8.15
N ARG A 80 -17.26 -18.33 9.07
CA ARG A 80 -18.69 -18.29 8.71
C ARG A 80 -19.00 -17.02 7.92
N PHE A 81 -18.41 -15.90 8.35
CA PHE A 81 -18.30 -14.69 7.56
C PHE A 81 -16.82 -14.42 7.27
N ALA A 82 -16.47 -14.39 5.99
CA ALA A 82 -15.11 -14.10 5.55
C ALA A 82 -14.78 -12.62 5.74
N GLY A 83 -13.53 -12.33 6.12
CA GLY A 83 -12.98 -10.97 6.09
C GLY A 83 -12.81 -10.47 4.65
N GLY A 84 -12.72 -9.16 4.46
CA GLY A 84 -12.52 -8.55 3.16
C GLY A 84 -11.07 -8.65 2.69
N ASP A 85 -10.87 -8.60 1.39
CA ASP A 85 -9.54 -8.59 0.78
C ASP A 85 -8.89 -7.22 0.86
N GLY A 86 -7.56 -7.21 0.95
CA GLY A 86 -6.72 -6.03 0.83
C GLY A 86 -6.66 -5.49 -0.60
N CYS A 87 -5.74 -4.57 -0.82
CA CYS A 87 -5.42 -3.99 -2.12
C CYS A 87 -3.94 -4.21 -2.44
N LEU A 88 -3.62 -4.24 -3.73
CA LEU A 88 -2.27 -4.17 -4.25
C LEU A 88 -2.14 -2.88 -5.05
N ARG A 89 -1.07 -2.12 -4.76
CA ARG A 89 -0.70 -0.90 -5.45
C ARG A 89 0.74 -1.02 -5.93
N ASP A 90 1.00 -0.96 -7.23
CA ASP A 90 2.35 -0.97 -7.81
C ASP A 90 2.62 0.37 -8.50
N ILE A 91 3.57 1.13 -7.97
CA ILE A 91 3.90 2.48 -8.45
C ILE A 91 5.37 2.49 -8.87
N GLU A 92 5.61 2.76 -10.15
CA GLU A 92 6.93 3.08 -10.70
C GLU A 92 7.24 4.57 -10.50
N PHE A 93 8.47 4.88 -10.15
CA PHE A 93 8.95 6.25 -10.01
C PHE A 93 9.79 6.65 -11.22
N LEU A 94 9.46 7.80 -11.83
CA LEU A 94 10.16 8.30 -13.02
C LEU A 94 11.31 9.26 -12.69
N GLU A 95 11.37 9.73 -11.44
CA GLU A 95 12.39 10.64 -10.93
C GLU A 95 12.91 10.15 -9.57
N ALA A 96 14.13 10.58 -9.22
CA ALA A 96 14.70 10.30 -7.91
C ALA A 96 13.96 11.09 -6.83
N MET A 97 13.43 10.41 -5.81
CA MET A 97 12.69 11.08 -4.73
C MET A 97 12.69 10.26 -3.43
N SER A 98 12.21 10.88 -2.36
CA SER A 98 11.99 10.19 -1.10
C SER A 98 10.62 9.53 -1.09
N VAL A 99 10.54 8.29 -0.58
CA VAL A 99 9.28 7.57 -0.37
C VAL A 99 9.22 7.11 1.07
N SER A 100 8.14 7.46 1.77
CA SER A 100 7.88 7.08 3.15
C SER A 100 6.61 6.25 3.26
N LEU A 101 6.71 5.15 4.00
CA LEU A 101 5.63 4.24 4.29
C LEU A 101 5.32 4.30 5.79
N LEU A 102 4.06 4.57 6.12
CA LEU A 102 3.54 4.45 7.48
C LEU A 102 2.38 3.46 7.45
N THR A 103 2.71 2.19 7.61
CA THR A 103 1.75 1.09 7.47
C THR A 103 1.73 0.19 8.70
N GLU A 104 0.59 -0.47 8.92
CA GLU A 104 0.38 -1.38 10.04
C GLU A 104 0.06 -2.81 9.56
N ARG A 105 0.04 -3.77 10.49
CA ARG A 105 -0.30 -5.18 10.20
C ARG A 105 0.65 -5.87 9.20
N ARG A 106 1.94 -5.50 9.24
CA ARG A 106 3.03 -6.18 8.49
C ARG A 106 3.73 -7.28 9.31
N VAL A 107 3.72 -7.17 10.64
CA VAL A 107 4.27 -8.18 11.57
C VAL A 107 3.16 -9.09 12.09
N PHE A 108 2.12 -8.49 12.69
CA PHE A 108 0.96 -9.20 13.22
C PHE A 108 -0.22 -9.16 12.24
N SER A 109 -0.79 -10.33 11.97
CA SER A 109 -1.98 -10.49 11.15
C SER A 109 -3.21 -9.83 11.79
N PRO A 110 -4.16 -9.31 11.00
CA PRO A 110 -5.48 -8.94 11.51
C PRO A 110 -6.19 -10.19 12.08
N PRO A 111 -6.60 -10.17 13.36
CA PRO A 111 -7.10 -11.36 14.02
C PRO A 111 -8.46 -11.78 13.50
N GLY A 112 -8.64 -13.09 13.33
CA GLY A 112 -9.98 -13.66 13.21
C GLY A 112 -10.66 -13.73 14.58
N LEU A 113 -11.99 -13.74 14.59
CA LEU A 113 -12.80 -13.75 15.82
C LEU A 113 -13.74 -14.96 15.87
N ALA A 114 -14.08 -15.42 17.07
CA ALA A 114 -15.01 -16.53 17.31
C ALA A 114 -14.67 -17.84 16.51
N GLY A 115 -13.38 -18.12 16.32
CA GLY A 115 -12.91 -19.27 15.54
C GLY A 115 -12.71 -19.01 14.04
N GLY A 116 -12.88 -17.76 13.59
CA GLY A 116 -12.46 -17.32 12.26
C GLY A 116 -10.93 -17.27 12.14
N SER A 117 -10.44 -17.41 10.91
CA SER A 117 -9.03 -17.32 10.56
C SER A 117 -8.56 -15.87 10.48
N HIS A 118 -7.26 -15.68 10.69
CA HIS A 118 -6.62 -14.38 10.56
C HIS A 118 -6.60 -13.93 9.09
N GLY A 119 -6.70 -12.62 8.87
CA GLY A 119 -6.43 -12.05 7.55
C GLY A 119 -4.94 -12.08 7.22
N ALA A 120 -4.59 -12.04 5.94
CA ALA A 120 -3.20 -11.97 5.52
C ALA A 120 -2.57 -10.65 5.96
N ARG A 121 -1.29 -10.71 6.36
CA ARG A 121 -0.48 -9.53 6.65
C ARG A 121 -0.33 -8.68 5.39
N GLY A 122 -0.18 -7.37 5.57
CA GLY A 122 0.31 -6.54 4.49
C GLY A 122 1.77 -6.84 4.18
N VAL A 123 2.25 -6.39 3.03
CA VAL A 123 3.65 -6.45 2.62
C VAL A 123 3.98 -5.15 1.88
N ASN A 124 5.17 -4.61 2.08
CA ASN A 124 5.68 -3.49 1.29
C ASN A 124 6.97 -3.96 0.63
N LEU A 125 7.03 -3.92 -0.69
CA LEU A 125 8.21 -4.30 -1.46
C LEU A 125 8.75 -3.07 -2.20
N TRP A 126 10.07 -2.96 -2.21
CA TRP A 126 10.79 -2.12 -3.16
C TRP A 126 11.39 -3.03 -4.21
N ARG A 127 10.91 -2.91 -5.45
CA ARG A 127 11.55 -3.56 -6.61
C ARG A 127 12.55 -2.55 -7.15
N ARG A 128 13.82 -2.70 -6.77
CA ARG A 128 14.89 -1.82 -7.18
C ARG A 128 15.43 -2.28 -8.54
N LYS A 129 15.43 -1.39 -9.52
CA LYS A 129 15.94 -1.67 -10.87
C LYS A 129 17.46 -1.85 -10.81
N LEU A 130 17.98 -2.92 -11.40
CA LEU A 130 19.41 -3.24 -11.37
C LEU A 130 20.15 -2.83 -12.65
N SER A 131 19.45 -2.88 -13.79
CA SER A 131 19.98 -2.49 -15.10
C SER A 131 18.85 -1.97 -16.00
N ASP A 132 19.19 -1.44 -17.17
CA ASP A 132 18.19 -1.00 -18.16
C ASP A 132 17.51 -2.16 -18.91
N ALA A 133 17.89 -3.41 -18.64
CA ALA A 133 17.21 -4.57 -19.18
C ALA A 133 15.80 -4.70 -18.57
N ASP A 134 14.85 -5.16 -19.39
CA ASP A 134 13.50 -5.44 -18.93
C ASP A 134 13.51 -6.53 -17.84
N ASP A 135 12.68 -6.33 -16.82
CA ASP A 135 12.45 -7.26 -15.70
C ASP A 135 13.66 -7.57 -14.78
N ASP A 136 14.75 -6.80 -14.84
CA ASP A 136 15.90 -6.95 -13.95
C ASP A 136 15.76 -6.16 -12.63
N PHE A 137 15.10 -6.78 -11.65
CA PHE A 137 14.79 -6.18 -10.36
C PHE A 137 15.33 -6.98 -9.17
N ARG A 138 15.79 -6.26 -8.15
CA ARG A 138 15.98 -6.80 -6.80
C ARG A 138 14.80 -6.41 -5.91
N GLU A 139 14.14 -7.40 -5.30
CA GLU A 139 13.08 -7.15 -4.34
C GLU A 139 13.61 -7.02 -2.90
N LEU A 140 13.13 -5.99 -2.21
CA LEU A 140 13.47 -5.71 -0.81
C LEU A 140 12.19 -5.49 -0.01
N ASN A 141 12.02 -6.23 1.09
CA ASN A 141 10.90 -5.99 2.00
C ASN A 141 11.20 -4.78 2.88
N LEU A 142 10.37 -3.73 2.78
CA LEU A 142 10.58 -2.47 3.50
C LEU A 142 10.05 -2.50 4.94
N GLY A 143 9.36 -3.55 5.37
CA GLY A 143 8.73 -3.62 6.68
C GLY A 143 7.51 -2.70 6.81
N SER A 144 7.12 -2.37 8.06
CA SER A 144 5.90 -1.60 8.35
C SER A 144 6.07 -0.09 8.17
N LYS A 145 7.19 0.44 8.66
CA LYS A 145 7.50 1.87 8.66
C LYS A 145 8.91 2.06 8.17
N ASN A 146 9.07 2.78 7.07
CA ASN A 146 10.38 2.99 6.46
C ASN A 146 10.37 4.20 5.54
N THR A 147 11.53 4.78 5.33
CA THR A 147 11.78 5.81 4.33
C THR A 147 12.93 5.36 3.45
N VAL A 148 12.73 5.39 2.14
CA VAL A 148 13.73 5.03 1.14
C VAL A 148 13.89 6.14 0.11
N PHE A 149 15.04 6.15 -0.56
CA PHE A 149 15.30 7.01 -1.70
C PHE A 149 15.27 6.14 -2.95
N VAL A 150 14.28 6.38 -3.80
CA VAL A 150 14.08 5.62 -5.04
C VAL A 150 14.79 6.31 -6.20
N SER A 151 15.20 5.53 -7.19
CA SER A 151 15.73 6.03 -8.47
C SER A 151 14.70 5.85 -9.59
N PRO A 152 14.86 6.53 -10.74
CA PRO A 152 14.01 6.30 -11.91
C PRO A 152 13.94 4.81 -12.29
N GLY A 153 12.73 4.32 -12.54
CA GLY A 153 12.43 2.92 -12.85
C GLY A 153 12.31 2.00 -11.64
N ASP A 154 12.53 2.48 -10.41
CA ASP A 154 12.22 1.69 -9.21
C ASP A 154 10.72 1.63 -8.96
N HIS A 155 10.25 0.53 -8.37
CA HIS A 155 8.85 0.39 -7.97
C HIS A 155 8.69 0.26 -6.45
N ILE A 156 7.61 0.85 -5.92
CA ILE A 156 7.12 0.59 -4.57
C ILE A 156 5.78 -0.13 -4.66
N VAL A 157 5.78 -1.40 -4.26
CA VAL A 157 4.59 -2.24 -4.22
C VAL A 157 4.04 -2.29 -2.81
N VAL A 158 2.85 -1.72 -2.63
CA VAL A 158 2.12 -1.74 -1.35
C VAL A 158 0.99 -2.76 -1.43
N MET A 159 1.13 -3.85 -0.69
CA MET A 159 0.09 -4.84 -0.46
C MET A 159 -0.55 -4.61 0.91
N THR A 160 -1.77 -4.08 0.94
CA THR A 160 -2.49 -3.82 2.19
C THR A 160 -3.05 -5.11 2.78
N PRO A 161 -3.22 -5.21 4.12
CA PRO A 161 -3.70 -6.42 4.76
C PRO A 161 -5.16 -6.72 4.41
N GLY A 162 -5.54 -8.00 4.49
CA GLY A 162 -6.94 -8.41 4.49
C GLY A 162 -7.58 -8.25 5.86
N GLY A 163 -8.90 -8.44 5.96
CA GLY A 163 -9.65 -8.43 7.20
C GLY A 163 -9.68 -9.80 7.89
N GLY A 164 -9.82 -9.85 9.21
CA GLY A 164 -10.04 -11.12 9.91
C GLY A 164 -11.42 -11.71 9.65
N GLY A 165 -11.52 -13.05 9.60
CA GLY A 165 -12.80 -13.75 9.48
C GLY A 165 -13.53 -13.88 10.81
N TYR A 166 -14.83 -14.18 10.76
CA TYR A 166 -15.66 -14.39 11.94
C TYR A 166 -16.35 -15.76 11.92
N GLY A 167 -16.27 -16.49 13.04
CA GLY A 167 -16.90 -17.79 13.21
C GLY A 167 -16.10 -18.91 12.53
N ARG A 168 -16.27 -20.16 12.98
CA ARG A 168 -15.63 -21.32 12.35
C ARG A 168 -16.09 -21.44 10.88
N PRO A 169 -15.16 -21.65 9.92
CA PRO A 169 -15.53 -22.02 8.56
C PRO A 169 -16.42 -23.26 8.55
N GLN A 170 -17.38 -23.33 7.63
CA GLN A 170 -18.15 -24.54 7.36
C GLN A 170 -17.44 -25.38 6.31
#